data_AF-A0A1B6I770-F1
#
_entry.id   AF-A0A1B6I770-F1
#
_cell.length_a   1.000
_cell.length_b   1.000
_cell.length_c   1.000
_cell.angle_alpha   90.00
_cell.angle_beta   90.00
_cell.angle_gamma   90.00
#
_symmetry.space_group_name_H-M   'P 1'
#
loop_
_entity.id
_entity.type
_entity.pdbx_description
1 polymer ?
#
loop_
_entity_poly.entity_id
_entity_poly.type
_entity_poly.pdbx_seq_one_letter_code
_entity_poly.pdbx_strand_id
1 'polypeptide(L)'
;FLWDVKPEDLVKPEEKDEEDIDEDEEEADQGKKKKTVAERRKSAKEKEAQLREVERKLMGSEDNPQTVDQYERAVLTRPDDADLWIRYISYHLQATEIEKARAVARQALQTIGVSLAAERLKVWTALLSLENLFGTQESLKSSLDEALRNNDEFSVYSKMLKIFSDSNKPLETEQLVQRMLRKLKGSPECWLLCCSALMKCGLADKARNLLHRAIAALPAREHVNLLCKFALLENQY
;
A
#
# COMPACT_ATOMS: atom_id res chain seq x y z
N PHE A 1 -16.34 32.71 -31.31
CA PHE A 1 -17.25 31.61 -31.67
C PHE A 1 -17.96 31.16 -30.40
N LEU A 2 -19.23 31.52 -30.28
CA LEU A 2 -20.09 31.24 -29.11
C LEU A 2 -20.81 29.92 -29.40
N TRP A 3 -20.64 28.91 -28.54
CA TRP A 3 -21.34 27.63 -28.62
C TRP A 3 -22.66 27.73 -27.85
N ASP A 4 -23.74 28.09 -28.52
CA ASP A 4 -25.10 27.95 -27.99
C ASP A 4 -25.77 26.75 -28.67
N VAL A 5 -25.67 25.57 -28.05
CA VAL A 5 -26.52 24.42 -28.37
C VAL A 5 -27.39 24.16 -27.15
N LYS A 6 -28.72 24.22 -27.32
CA LYS A 6 -29.67 24.05 -26.23
C LYS A 6 -30.02 22.57 -26.06
N PRO A 7 -30.34 22.10 -24.83
CA PRO A 7 -30.62 20.70 -24.55
C PRO A 7 -31.85 20.12 -25.30
N GLU A 8 -32.66 20.98 -25.90
CA GLU A 8 -33.88 20.63 -26.64
C GLU A 8 -33.59 20.13 -28.07
N ASP A 9 -32.38 20.38 -28.60
CA ASP A 9 -31.98 19.93 -29.95
C ASP A 9 -31.59 18.44 -30.01
N LEU A 10 -31.55 17.74 -28.86
CA LEU A 10 -31.08 16.36 -28.75
C LEU A 10 -32.18 15.29 -28.71
N VAL A 11 -33.45 15.63 -28.97
CA VAL A 11 -34.54 14.64 -28.93
C VAL A 11 -35.45 14.73 -30.15
N LYS A 12 -35.18 13.87 -31.14
CA LYS A 12 -36.22 13.24 -31.97
C LYS A 12 -35.90 11.76 -32.10
N PRO A 13 -36.83 10.84 -31.76
CA PRO A 13 -36.70 9.45 -32.12
C PRO A 13 -37.21 9.27 -33.55
N GLU A 14 -36.32 9.05 -34.51
CA GLU A 14 -36.68 8.42 -35.78
C GLU A 14 -36.60 6.90 -35.57
N GLU A 15 -37.76 6.26 -35.50
CA GLU A 15 -37.87 4.82 -35.75
C GLU A 15 -37.49 4.57 -37.21
N LYS A 16 -36.24 4.15 -37.43
CA LYS A 16 -35.81 3.53 -38.68
C LYS A 16 -35.80 2.02 -38.46
N ASP A 17 -36.77 1.37 -39.09
CA ASP A 17 -36.69 -0.03 -39.44
C ASP A 17 -35.49 -0.20 -40.38
N GLU A 18 -34.37 -0.71 -39.84
CA GLU A 18 -33.23 -1.16 -40.63
C GLU A 18 -33.52 -2.58 -41.11
N GLU A 19 -33.90 -2.69 -42.38
CA GLU A 19 -33.87 -3.92 -43.16
C GLU A 19 -32.40 -4.34 -43.34
N ASP A 20 -31.98 -5.38 -42.63
CA ASP A 20 -30.69 -6.07 -42.84
C ASP A 20 -30.65 -6.72 -44.23
N ILE A 21 -29.90 -6.11 -45.15
CA ILE A 21 -29.49 -6.72 -46.42
C ILE A 21 -28.13 -7.37 -46.21
N ASP A 22 -28.10 -8.69 -46.03
CA ASP A 22 -26.86 -9.49 -46.10
C ASP A 22 -26.85 -10.28 -47.43
N GLU A 23 -26.15 -9.73 -48.42
CA GLU A 23 -25.55 -10.52 -49.51
C GLU A 23 -24.28 -11.16 -48.99
N ASP A 24 -24.33 -12.47 -48.70
CA ASP A 24 -23.12 -13.29 -48.58
C ASP A 24 -23.30 -14.53 -49.47
N GLU A 25 -22.40 -14.61 -50.45
CA GLU A 25 -22.32 -15.61 -51.50
C GLU A 25 -22.23 -17.05 -50.96
N GLU A 26 -22.87 -17.95 -51.68
CA GLU A 26 -22.91 -19.38 -51.41
C GLU A 26 -21.53 -20.04 -51.57
N GLU A 27 -21.04 -20.72 -50.53
CA GLU A 27 -20.46 -22.06 -50.72
C GLU A 27 -20.95 -23.01 -49.61
N ALA A 28 -21.55 -24.10 -50.06
CA ALA A 28 -22.21 -25.11 -49.26
C ALA A 28 -21.21 -26.16 -48.73
N ASP A 29 -21.26 -26.49 -47.43
CA ASP A 29 -21.36 -27.89 -46.99
C ASP A 29 -21.86 -28.07 -45.53
N GLN A 30 -22.77 -29.04 -45.37
CA GLN A 30 -23.26 -29.74 -44.16
C GLN A 30 -24.01 -28.98 -43.04
N GLY A 31 -25.35 -29.05 -43.12
CA GLY A 31 -26.14 -29.64 -42.02
C GLY A 31 -26.40 -28.81 -40.75
N LYS A 32 -26.30 -27.48 -40.76
CA LYS A 32 -26.78 -26.64 -39.65
C LYS A 32 -28.05 -25.90 -40.03
N LYS A 33 -29.17 -26.24 -39.37
CA LYS A 33 -30.43 -25.48 -39.44
C LYS A 33 -30.12 -23.98 -39.28
N LYS A 34 -30.50 -23.15 -40.27
CA LYS A 34 -30.40 -21.68 -40.18
C LYS A 34 -31.19 -21.25 -38.93
N LYS A 35 -30.49 -20.84 -37.88
CA LYS A 35 -31.11 -20.32 -36.64
C LYS A 35 -32.01 -19.15 -36.98
N THR A 36 -33.20 -19.11 -36.39
CA THR A 36 -34.16 -18.01 -36.63
C THR A 36 -33.61 -16.68 -36.11
N VAL A 37 -34.05 -15.55 -36.68
CA VAL A 37 -33.59 -14.19 -36.29
C VAL A 37 -33.77 -13.96 -34.78
N ALA A 38 -34.87 -14.46 -34.20
CA ALA A 38 -35.13 -14.41 -32.76
C ALA A 38 -34.11 -15.23 -31.93
N GLU A 39 -33.63 -16.35 -32.46
CA GLU A 39 -32.65 -17.23 -31.82
C GLU A 39 -31.22 -16.66 -31.92
N ARG A 40 -30.89 -15.97 -33.02
CA ARG A 40 -29.66 -15.17 -33.14
C ARG A 40 -29.65 -13.98 -32.18
N ARG A 41 -30.76 -13.24 -32.05
CA ARG A 41 -30.89 -12.11 -31.11
C ARG A 41 -30.81 -12.57 -29.64
N LYS A 42 -31.40 -13.73 -29.29
CA LYS A 42 -31.24 -14.34 -27.96
C LYS A 42 -29.79 -14.74 -27.69
N SER A 43 -29.14 -15.40 -28.65
CA SER A 43 -27.72 -15.75 -28.54
C SER A 43 -26.81 -14.53 -28.40
N ALA A 44 -27.08 -13.45 -29.13
CA ALA A 44 -26.33 -12.20 -29.02
C ALA A 44 -26.52 -11.56 -27.63
N LYS A 45 -27.76 -11.54 -27.12
CA LYS A 45 -28.07 -11.01 -25.78
C LYS A 45 -27.45 -11.85 -24.65
N GLU A 46 -27.39 -13.16 -24.80
CA GLU A 46 -26.69 -14.06 -23.87
C GLU A 46 -25.19 -13.84 -23.88
N LYS A 47 -24.58 -13.71 -25.07
CA LYS A 47 -23.15 -13.38 -25.20
C LYS A 47 -22.83 -12.01 -24.61
N GLU A 48 -23.68 -11.01 -24.84
CA GLU A 48 -23.52 -9.67 -24.26
C GLU A 48 -23.69 -9.68 -22.74
N ALA A 49 -24.63 -10.47 -22.21
CA ALA A 49 -24.80 -10.64 -20.77
C ALA A 49 -23.60 -11.35 -20.12
N GLN A 50 -23.06 -12.38 -20.79
CA GLN A 50 -21.83 -13.05 -20.37
C GLN A 50 -20.64 -12.09 -20.40
N LEU A 51 -20.51 -11.29 -21.46
CA LEU A 51 -19.46 -10.28 -21.59
C LEU A 51 -19.56 -9.23 -20.46
N ARG A 52 -20.76 -8.70 -20.21
CA ARG A 52 -21.00 -7.76 -19.10
C ARG A 52 -20.73 -8.38 -17.73
N GLU A 53 -20.98 -9.67 -17.55
CA GLU A 53 -20.67 -10.34 -16.29
C GLU A 53 -19.16 -10.53 -16.11
N VAL A 54 -18.44 -10.87 -17.18
CA VAL A 54 -16.97 -10.93 -17.18
C VAL A 54 -16.39 -9.55 -16.92
N GLU A 55 -16.90 -8.50 -17.55
CA GLU A 55 -16.48 -7.10 -17.32
C GLU A 55 -16.75 -6.66 -15.87
N ARG A 56 -17.92 -6.98 -15.30
CA ARG A 56 -18.21 -6.68 -13.89
C ARG A 56 -17.28 -7.41 -12.92
N LYS A 57 -16.98 -8.68 -13.19
CA LYS A 57 -16.02 -9.46 -12.39
C LYS A 57 -14.61 -8.88 -12.51
N LEU A 58 -14.23 -8.43 -13.71
CA LEU A 58 -12.94 -7.78 -13.96
C LEU A 58 -12.84 -6.44 -13.23
N MET A 59 -13.88 -5.61 -13.28
CA MET A 59 -13.95 -4.33 -12.56
C MET A 59 -13.85 -4.52 -11.03
N GLY A 60 -14.55 -5.50 -10.47
CA GLY A 60 -14.45 -5.82 -9.03
C GLY A 60 -13.11 -6.42 -8.60
N SER A 61 -12.36 -7.00 -9.53
CA SER A 61 -11.04 -7.59 -9.24
C SER A 61 -9.92 -6.57 -9.07
N GLU A 62 -10.08 -5.35 -9.59
CA GLU A 62 -9.09 -4.28 -9.43
C GLU A 62 -9.05 -3.72 -7.98
N ASP A 63 -10.17 -3.78 -7.27
CA ASP A 63 -10.26 -3.32 -5.88
C ASP A 63 -9.76 -4.34 -4.85
N ASN A 64 -9.84 -5.63 -5.18
CA ASN A 64 -9.35 -6.71 -4.33
C ASN A 64 -8.66 -7.83 -5.14
N PRO A 65 -7.46 -7.57 -5.67
CA PRO A 65 -6.68 -8.56 -6.41
C PRO A 65 -6.36 -9.79 -5.54
N GLN A 66 -6.53 -10.98 -6.12
CA GLN A 66 -6.30 -12.28 -5.48
C GLN A 66 -5.24 -13.13 -6.19
N THR A 67 -4.83 -12.73 -7.39
CA THR A 67 -3.81 -13.41 -8.19
C THR A 67 -2.70 -12.45 -8.59
N VAL A 68 -1.51 -13.00 -8.89
CA VAL A 68 -0.34 -12.23 -9.34
C VAL A 68 -0.70 -11.33 -10.53
N ASP A 69 -1.35 -11.87 -11.56
CA ASP A 69 -1.77 -11.13 -12.76
C ASP A 69 -2.72 -9.95 -12.44
N GLN A 70 -3.64 -10.13 -11.49
CA GLN A 70 -4.52 -9.06 -11.03
C GLN A 70 -3.75 -7.97 -10.28
N TYR A 71 -2.77 -8.34 -9.45
CA TYR A 71 -1.89 -7.38 -8.78
C TYR A 71 -1.04 -6.59 -9.78
N GLU A 72 -0.43 -7.27 -10.76
CA GLU A 72 0.35 -6.62 -11.81
C GLU A 72 -0.49 -5.62 -12.61
N ARG A 73 -1.70 -6.02 -13.03
CA ARG A 73 -2.65 -5.11 -13.69
C ARG A 73 -3.04 -3.92 -12.80
N ALA A 74 -3.40 -4.17 -11.54
CA ALA A 74 -3.81 -3.11 -10.62
C ALA A 74 -2.69 -2.10 -10.33
N VAL A 75 -1.45 -2.57 -10.25
CA VAL A 75 -0.27 -1.73 -10.06
C VAL A 75 0.05 -0.91 -11.31
N LEU A 76 -0.20 -1.46 -12.51
CA LEU A 76 -0.07 -0.71 -13.75
C LEU A 76 -1.10 0.42 -13.86
N THR A 77 -2.32 0.21 -13.36
CA THR A 77 -3.35 1.25 -13.34
C THR A 77 -3.12 2.29 -12.25
N ARG A 78 -2.61 1.87 -11.08
CA ARG A 78 -2.34 2.73 -9.91
C ARG A 78 -0.91 2.54 -9.38
N PRO A 79 0.10 3.07 -10.07
CA PRO A 79 1.51 2.89 -9.69
C PRO A 79 1.91 3.61 -8.40
N ASP A 80 1.21 4.69 -8.04
CA ASP A 80 1.55 5.57 -6.91
C ASP A 80 0.90 5.13 -5.57
N ASP A 81 0.04 4.13 -5.58
CA ASP A 81 -0.65 3.63 -4.38
C ASP A 81 0.22 2.62 -3.63
N ALA A 82 0.91 3.05 -2.56
CA ALA A 82 1.75 2.15 -1.79
C ALA A 82 0.95 1.08 -1.03
N ASP A 83 -0.31 1.32 -0.68
CA ASP A 83 -1.11 0.34 0.04
C ASP A 83 -1.42 -0.87 -0.85
N LEU A 84 -1.63 -0.64 -2.16
CA LEU A 84 -1.73 -1.71 -3.16
C LEU A 84 -0.42 -2.51 -3.26
N TRP A 85 0.73 -1.83 -3.34
CA TRP A 85 2.04 -2.49 -3.36
C TRP A 85 2.30 -3.31 -2.11
N ILE A 86 1.91 -2.82 -0.92
CA ILE A 86 2.08 -3.53 0.35
C ILE A 86 1.20 -4.78 0.40
N ARG A 87 -0.03 -4.72 -0.12
CA ARG A 87 -0.89 -5.91 -0.28
C ARG A 87 -0.23 -6.93 -1.20
N TYR A 88 0.38 -6.48 -2.30
CA TYR A 88 1.08 -7.36 -3.23
C TYR A 88 2.31 -8.03 -2.58
N ILE A 89 3.12 -7.29 -1.83
CA ILE A 89 4.24 -7.83 -1.04
C ILE A 89 3.72 -8.86 -0.02
N SER A 90 2.62 -8.54 0.66
CA SER A 90 2.00 -9.42 1.66
C SER A 90 1.45 -10.70 1.05
N TYR A 91 0.92 -10.65 -0.19
CA TYR A 91 0.48 -11.84 -0.93
C TYR A 91 1.64 -12.81 -1.16
N HIS A 92 2.79 -12.33 -1.65
CA HIS A 92 3.98 -13.18 -1.79
C HIS A 92 4.52 -13.67 -0.44
N LEU A 93 4.40 -12.86 0.61
CA LEU A 93 4.78 -13.26 1.96
C LEU A 93 3.93 -14.42 2.48
N GLN A 94 2.61 -14.39 2.26
CA GLN A 94 1.70 -15.48 2.59
C GLN A 94 1.99 -16.75 1.79
N ALA A 95 2.44 -16.59 0.54
CA ALA A 95 2.92 -17.69 -0.30
C ALA A 95 4.34 -18.17 0.07
N THR A 96 4.98 -17.60 1.11
CA THR A 96 6.36 -17.88 1.54
C THR A 96 7.45 -17.55 0.50
N GLU A 97 7.11 -16.74 -0.52
CA GLU A 97 8.01 -16.34 -1.60
C GLU A 97 8.77 -15.04 -1.24
N ILE A 98 9.69 -15.13 -0.27
CA ILE A 98 10.36 -13.96 0.32
C ILE A 98 11.17 -13.17 -0.73
N GLU A 99 11.87 -13.85 -1.64
CA GLU A 99 12.68 -13.20 -2.67
C GLU A 99 11.83 -12.42 -3.67
N LYS A 100 10.67 -12.95 -4.05
CA LYS A 100 9.72 -12.25 -4.92
C LYS A 100 9.10 -11.05 -4.19
N ALA A 101 8.74 -11.21 -2.92
CA ALA A 101 8.27 -10.11 -2.09
C ALA A 101 9.30 -8.95 -2.01
N ARG A 102 10.60 -9.27 -1.87
CA ARG A 102 11.69 -8.28 -1.97
C ARG A 102 11.73 -7.62 -3.34
N ALA A 103 11.68 -8.40 -4.42
CA ALA A 103 11.71 -7.88 -5.78
C ALA A 103 10.55 -6.90 -6.05
N VAL A 104 9.34 -7.27 -5.63
CA VAL A 104 8.14 -6.41 -5.71
C VAL A 104 8.32 -5.12 -4.89
N ALA A 105 8.86 -5.21 -3.67
CA ALA A 105 9.12 -4.02 -2.86
C ALA A 105 10.15 -3.08 -3.51
N ARG A 106 11.19 -3.63 -4.13
CA ARG A 106 12.20 -2.87 -4.87
C ARG A 106 11.62 -2.23 -6.12
N GLN A 107 10.77 -2.95 -6.85
CA GLN A 107 10.04 -2.43 -8.00
C GLN A 107 9.13 -1.28 -7.59
N ALA A 108 8.35 -1.42 -6.52
CA ALA A 108 7.50 -0.36 -5.97
C ALA A 108 8.29 0.93 -5.69
N LEU A 109 9.50 0.82 -5.10
CA LEU A 109 10.38 1.96 -4.84
C LEU A 109 10.95 2.62 -6.11
N GLN A 110 11.01 1.91 -7.23
CA GLN A 110 11.41 2.46 -8.53
C GLN A 110 10.22 3.08 -9.26
N THR A 111 9.04 2.49 -9.13
CA THR A 111 7.82 2.93 -9.84
C THR A 111 7.17 4.14 -9.18
N ILE A 112 7.07 4.17 -7.84
CA ILE A 112 6.43 5.29 -7.13
C ILE A 112 7.25 6.57 -7.30
N GLY A 113 6.59 7.65 -7.71
CA GLY A 113 7.23 8.95 -7.92
C GLY A 113 8.03 9.43 -6.70
N VAL A 114 9.21 10.01 -6.94
CA VAL A 114 10.12 10.50 -5.87
C VAL A 114 9.48 11.61 -5.04
N SER A 115 8.53 12.37 -5.61
CA SER A 115 7.76 13.40 -4.91
C SER A 115 6.83 12.85 -3.82
N LEU A 116 6.41 11.59 -3.93
CA LEU A 116 5.47 10.94 -3.00
C LEU A 116 6.23 10.30 -1.81
N ALA A 117 6.92 11.13 -1.04
CA ALA A 117 7.76 10.68 0.08
C ALA A 117 6.97 9.85 1.11
N ALA A 118 5.70 10.18 1.37
CA ALA A 118 4.85 9.46 2.30
C ALA A 118 4.55 8.03 1.84
N GLU A 119 4.17 7.85 0.57
CA GLU A 119 3.88 6.53 -0.01
C GLU A 119 5.16 5.68 -0.09
N ARG A 120 6.28 6.27 -0.51
CA ARG A 120 7.59 5.59 -0.49
C ARG A 120 7.98 5.14 0.91
N LEU A 121 7.74 5.97 1.93
CA LEU A 121 8.04 5.61 3.33
C LEU A 121 7.20 4.41 3.79
N LYS A 122 5.94 4.27 3.35
CA LYS A 122 5.12 3.08 3.64
C LYS A 122 5.77 1.82 3.04
N VAL A 123 6.20 1.87 1.77
CA VAL A 123 6.89 0.74 1.12
C VAL A 123 8.20 0.40 1.82
N TRP A 124 9.00 1.41 2.18
CA TRP A 124 10.22 1.20 2.98
C TRP A 124 9.94 0.55 4.33
N THR A 125 8.85 0.94 5.00
CA THR A 125 8.42 0.33 6.27
C THR A 125 8.08 -1.15 6.06
N ALA A 126 7.37 -1.48 4.97
CA ALA A 126 7.05 -2.86 4.63
C ALA A 126 8.31 -3.68 4.31
N LEU A 127 9.25 -3.13 3.54
CA LEU A 127 10.53 -3.78 3.23
C LEU A 127 11.34 -4.04 4.50
N LEU A 128 11.47 -3.04 5.39
CA LEU A 128 12.16 -3.21 6.67
C LEU A 128 11.47 -4.24 7.58
N SER A 129 10.14 -4.29 7.58
CA SER A 129 9.40 -5.30 8.35
C SER A 129 9.66 -6.71 7.82
N LEU A 130 9.73 -6.88 6.49
CA LEU A 130 10.06 -8.13 5.83
C LEU A 130 11.48 -8.58 6.19
N GLU A 131 12.47 -7.69 6.10
CA GLU A 131 13.87 -8.02 6.45
C GLU A 131 14.04 -8.34 7.94
N ASN A 132 13.28 -7.68 8.81
CA ASN A 132 13.37 -7.95 10.25
C ASN A 132 12.79 -9.32 10.64
N LEU A 133 11.81 -9.82 9.89
CA LEU A 133 11.16 -11.11 10.15
C LEU A 133 11.87 -12.27 9.43
N PHE A 134 12.26 -12.10 8.17
CA PHE A 134 12.77 -13.18 7.31
C PHE A 134 14.18 -12.94 6.76
N GLY A 135 14.76 -11.76 7.01
CA GLY A 135 16.09 -11.39 6.57
C GLY A 135 17.18 -11.68 7.60
N THR A 136 18.39 -11.20 7.29
CA THR A 136 19.54 -11.24 8.20
C THR A 136 19.78 -9.86 8.79
N GLN A 137 20.58 -9.79 9.85
CA GLN A 137 20.95 -8.50 10.45
C GLN A 137 21.71 -7.60 9.47
N GLU A 138 22.41 -8.18 8.50
CA GLU A 138 23.14 -7.44 7.47
C GLU A 138 22.20 -6.89 6.39
N SER A 139 21.24 -7.69 5.89
CA SER A 139 20.27 -7.23 4.91
C SER A 139 19.38 -6.11 5.48
N LEU A 140 19.01 -6.24 6.76
CA LEU A 140 18.26 -5.23 7.49
C LEU A 140 19.05 -3.92 7.62
N LYS A 141 20.34 -3.99 7.97
CA LYS A 141 21.21 -2.81 8.06
C LYS A 141 21.37 -2.12 6.71
N SER A 142 21.64 -2.87 5.63
CA SER A 142 21.76 -2.30 4.28
C SER A 142 20.47 -1.60 3.86
N SER A 143 19.33 -2.26 4.07
CA SER A 143 18.01 -1.69 3.73
C SER A 143 17.69 -0.45 4.57
N LEU A 144 18.08 -0.43 5.84
CA LEU A 144 17.93 0.75 6.70
C LEU A 144 18.82 1.91 6.22
N ASP A 145 20.08 1.65 5.89
CA ASP A 145 21.00 2.68 5.39
C ASP A 145 20.52 3.25 4.05
N GLU A 146 19.96 2.42 3.17
CA GLU A 146 19.32 2.86 1.92
C GLU A 146 18.05 3.68 2.19
N ALA A 147 17.21 3.28 3.15
CA ALA A 147 16.02 4.04 3.53
C ALA A 147 16.39 5.43 4.09
N LEU A 148 17.47 5.52 4.88
CA LEU A 148 17.96 6.78 5.45
C LEU A 148 18.56 7.72 4.40
N ARG A 149 19.08 7.20 3.28
CA ARG A 149 19.57 8.04 2.17
C ARG A 149 18.44 8.66 1.35
N ASN A 150 17.30 7.98 1.28
CA ASN A 150 16.20 8.36 0.39
C ASN A 150 15.07 9.13 1.11
N ASN A 151 14.98 9.02 2.44
CA ASN A 151 13.89 9.62 3.23
C ASN A 151 14.45 10.42 4.42
N ASP A 152 13.55 11.14 5.10
CA ASP A 152 13.85 11.80 6.36
C ASP A 152 14.29 10.80 7.46
N GLU A 153 15.41 11.10 8.12
CA GLU A 153 16.01 10.24 9.14
C GLU A 153 15.05 9.97 10.31
N PHE A 154 14.34 11.01 10.79
CA PHE A 154 13.45 10.86 11.94
C PHE A 154 12.30 9.91 11.63
N SER A 155 11.68 10.09 10.48
CA SER A 155 10.54 9.29 10.01
C SER A 155 10.92 7.80 9.85
N VAL A 156 12.08 7.51 9.24
CA VAL A 156 12.58 6.13 9.09
C VAL A 156 12.89 5.49 10.44
N TYR A 157 13.62 6.20 11.32
CA TYR A 157 13.95 5.67 12.63
C TYR A 157 12.70 5.44 13.50
N SER A 158 11.70 6.32 13.40
CA SER A 158 10.42 6.17 14.09
C SER A 158 9.70 4.89 13.67
N LYS A 159 9.63 4.62 12.36
CA LYS A 159 9.01 3.40 11.82
C LYS A 159 9.80 2.14 12.22
N MET A 160 11.12 2.19 12.14
CA MET A 160 11.99 1.08 12.53
C MET A 160 11.85 0.74 14.02
N LEU A 161 11.74 1.76 14.88
CA LEU A 161 11.55 1.58 16.31
C LEU A 161 10.21 0.89 16.61
N LYS A 162 9.15 1.26 15.89
CA LYS A 162 7.85 0.57 15.99
C LYS A 162 7.98 -0.91 15.60
N ILE A 163 8.63 -1.21 14.46
CA ILE A 163 8.88 -2.59 14.00
C ILE A 163 9.60 -3.41 15.07
N PHE A 164 10.66 -2.89 15.69
CA PHE A 164 11.37 -3.61 16.74
C PHE A 164 10.55 -3.80 18.02
N SER A 165 9.75 -2.79 18.39
CA SER A 165 8.85 -2.89 19.54
C SER A 165 7.78 -3.96 19.34
N ASP A 166 7.22 -4.05 18.14
CA ASP A 166 6.17 -5.03 17.80
C ASP A 166 6.77 -6.44 17.61
N SER A 167 8.06 -6.53 17.23
CA SER A 167 8.80 -7.80 17.13
C SER A 167 9.40 -8.29 18.46
N ASN A 168 9.16 -7.56 19.56
CA ASN A 168 9.68 -7.84 20.90
C ASN A 168 11.20 -8.10 20.94
N LYS A 169 11.99 -7.23 20.29
CA LYS A 169 13.46 -7.28 20.24
C LYS A 169 14.07 -6.19 21.14
N PRO A 170 14.20 -6.41 22.47
CA PRO A 170 14.56 -5.36 23.44
C PRO A 170 15.98 -4.80 23.25
N LEU A 171 16.95 -5.64 22.90
CA LEU A 171 18.35 -5.23 22.76
C LEU A 171 18.55 -4.32 21.54
N GLU A 172 17.97 -4.69 20.41
CA GLU A 172 18.02 -3.92 19.17
C GLU A 172 17.25 -2.60 19.31
N THR A 173 16.11 -2.63 20.00
CA THR A 173 15.32 -1.44 20.35
C THR A 173 16.17 -0.45 21.16
N GLU A 174 16.85 -0.91 22.20
CA GLU A 174 17.70 -0.05 23.02
C GLU A 174 18.87 0.56 22.22
N GLN A 175 19.54 -0.23 21.39
CA GLN A 175 20.62 0.26 20.53
C GLN A 175 20.13 1.33 19.55
N LEU A 176 18.94 1.13 18.97
CA LEU A 176 18.32 2.10 18.07
C LEU A 176 17.92 3.38 18.81
N VAL A 177 17.33 3.27 20.00
CA VAL A 177 16.98 4.42 20.86
C VAL A 177 18.23 5.24 21.17
N GLN A 178 19.34 4.63 21.60
CA GLN A 178 20.58 5.37 21.87
C GLN A 178 21.17 6.03 20.61
N ARG A 179 20.94 5.46 19.42
CA ARG A 179 21.35 6.07 18.14
C ARG A 179 20.45 7.26 17.79
N MET A 180 19.14 7.13 17.91
CA MET A 180 18.16 8.20 17.68
C MET A 180 18.43 9.37 18.62
N LEU A 181 18.57 9.10 19.92
CA LEU A 181 18.84 10.13 20.93
C LEU A 181 20.24 10.75 20.82
N ARG A 182 21.17 10.22 20.01
CA ARG A 182 22.41 10.94 19.72
C ARG A 182 22.22 12.00 18.65
N LYS A 183 21.39 11.70 17.65
CA LYS A 183 21.14 12.58 16.50
C LYS A 183 19.98 13.57 16.73
N LEU A 184 18.93 13.15 17.41
CA LEU A 184 17.60 13.79 17.46
C LEU A 184 17.23 14.28 18.86
N LYS A 185 18.21 14.76 19.63
CA LYS A 185 18.04 15.17 21.04
C LYS A 185 17.01 16.28 21.26
N GLY A 186 16.83 17.14 20.27
CA GLY A 186 16.00 18.34 20.37
C GLY A 186 14.50 18.12 20.18
N SER A 187 14.07 16.93 19.74
CA SER A 187 12.64 16.68 19.49
C SER A 187 11.99 15.97 20.69
N PRO A 188 11.01 16.58 21.39
CA PRO A 188 10.26 15.92 22.47
C PRO A 188 9.53 14.65 22.01
N GLU A 189 9.08 14.64 20.75
CA GLU A 189 8.39 13.49 20.16
C GLU A 189 9.31 12.29 20.04
N CYS A 190 10.61 12.51 19.77
CA CYS A 190 11.61 11.45 19.75
C CYS A 190 11.71 10.75 21.10
N TRP A 191 11.79 11.53 22.19
CA TRP A 191 11.90 10.99 23.55
C TRP A 191 10.68 10.18 23.94
N LEU A 192 9.47 10.70 23.67
CA LEU A 192 8.22 10.00 23.95
C LEU A 192 8.11 8.69 23.16
N LEU A 193 8.47 8.71 21.88
CA LEU A 193 8.46 7.52 21.05
C LEU A 193 9.45 6.47 21.58
N CYS A 194 10.68 6.87 21.92
CA CYS A 194 11.67 5.99 22.52
C CYS A 194 11.19 5.38 23.85
N CYS A 195 10.58 6.19 24.74
CA CYS A 195 9.99 5.70 25.98
C CYS A 195 8.87 4.68 25.69
N SER A 196 7.96 4.98 24.77
CA SER A 196 6.85 4.08 24.42
C SER A 196 7.34 2.72 23.88
N ALA A 197 8.39 2.72 23.06
CA ALA A 197 8.98 1.51 22.52
C ALA A 197 9.67 0.66 23.60
N LEU A 198 10.38 1.30 24.53
CA LEU A 198 11.00 0.61 25.67
C LEU A 198 9.95 0.01 26.62
N MET A 199 8.85 0.72 26.88
CA MET A 199 7.72 0.22 27.68
C MET A 199 7.08 -1.01 27.03
N LYS A 200 6.82 -0.96 25.71
CA LYS A 200 6.32 -2.12 24.95
C LYS A 200 7.22 -3.35 25.06
N CYS A 201 8.54 -3.16 25.08
CA CYS A 201 9.50 -4.25 25.26
C CYS A 201 9.69 -4.72 26.71
N GLY A 202 8.88 -4.23 27.67
CA GLY A 202 8.97 -4.59 29.08
C GLY A 202 10.15 -3.95 29.83
N LEU A 203 10.82 -2.96 29.24
CA LEU A 203 11.99 -2.28 29.82
C LEU A 203 11.59 -0.99 30.55
N ALA A 204 10.65 -1.09 31.50
CA ALA A 204 10.08 0.07 32.19
C ALA A 204 11.12 0.91 32.94
N ASP A 205 12.07 0.28 33.62
CA ASP A 205 13.13 0.99 34.35
C ASP A 205 14.03 1.79 33.41
N LYS A 206 14.32 1.26 32.23
CA LYS A 206 15.09 1.98 31.21
C LYS A 206 14.30 3.15 30.62
N ALA A 207 12.98 2.97 30.42
CA ALA A 207 12.10 4.05 29.97
C ALA A 207 12.04 5.20 30.99
N ARG A 208 11.95 4.89 32.30
CA ARG A 208 12.00 5.90 33.38
C ARG A 208 13.34 6.64 33.43
N ASN A 209 14.45 5.90 33.33
CA ASN A 209 15.78 6.51 33.24
C ASN A 209 15.91 7.41 32.00
N LEU A 210 15.29 7.03 30.89
CA LEU A 210 15.24 7.83 29.67
C LEU A 210 14.44 9.11 29.86
N LEU A 211 13.30 9.05 30.57
CA LEU A 211 12.49 10.21 30.92
C LEU A 211 13.28 11.24 31.73
N HIS A 212 14.03 10.79 32.75
CA HIS A 212 14.90 11.68 33.53
C HIS A 212 15.94 12.38 32.65
N ARG A 213 16.52 11.65 31.69
CA ARG A 213 17.45 12.22 30.71
C ARG A 213 16.77 13.20 29.75
N ALA A 214 15.52 12.94 29.36
CA ALA A 214 14.74 13.83 28.50
C ALA A 214 14.49 15.18 29.18
N ILE A 215 14.10 15.17 30.46
CA ILE A 215 13.88 16.39 31.26
C ILE A 215 15.16 17.23 31.35
N ALA A 216 16.33 16.58 31.51
CA ALA A 216 17.61 17.28 31.53
C ALA A 216 18.01 17.86 30.16
N ALA A 217 17.57 17.25 29.05
CA ALA A 217 17.93 17.66 27.70
C ALA A 217 16.98 18.70 27.09
N LEU A 218 15.72 18.75 27.54
CA LEU A 218 14.67 19.59 26.94
C LEU A 218 14.40 20.89 27.71
N PRO A 219 13.82 21.91 27.06
CA PRO A 219 13.40 23.14 27.73
C PRO A 219 12.26 22.89 28.73
N ALA A 220 12.23 23.67 29.82
CA ALA A 220 11.23 23.55 30.89
C ALA A 220 9.76 23.63 30.42
N ARG A 221 9.50 24.30 29.29
CA ARG A 221 8.16 24.43 28.70
C ARG A 221 7.58 23.10 28.24
N GLU A 222 8.42 22.14 27.87
CA GLU A 222 7.99 20.84 27.34
C GLU A 222 7.90 19.76 28.43
N HIS A 223 8.47 20.00 29.61
CA HIS A 223 8.56 19.03 30.70
C HIS A 223 7.17 18.54 31.14
N VAL A 224 6.23 19.46 31.37
CA VAL A 224 4.88 19.12 31.84
C VAL A 224 4.16 18.22 30.83
N ASN A 225 4.18 18.58 29.55
CA ASN A 225 3.55 17.79 28.49
C ASN A 225 4.17 16.41 28.35
N LEU A 226 5.49 16.32 28.47
CA LEU A 226 6.24 15.07 28.37
C LEU A 226 5.96 14.13 29.55
N LEU A 227 5.91 14.67 30.79
CA LEU A 227 5.53 13.94 31.99
C LEU A 227 4.08 13.43 31.92
N CYS A 228 3.12 14.27 31.52
CA CYS A 228 1.73 13.86 31.38
C CYS A 228 1.55 12.74 30.36
N LYS A 229 2.19 12.86 29.19
CA LYS A 229 2.14 11.82 28.15
C LYS A 229 2.82 10.53 28.62
N PHE A 230 3.92 10.62 29.35
CA PHE A 230 4.59 9.45 29.92
C PHE A 230 3.73 8.76 30.98
N ALA A 231 3.09 9.50 31.87
CA ALA A 231 2.19 8.93 32.88
C ALA A 231 0.99 8.20 32.23
N LEU A 232 0.45 8.74 31.14
CA LEU A 232 -0.58 8.05 30.35
C LEU A 232 -0.06 6.76 29.71
N LEU A 233 1.18 6.74 29.23
CA LEU A 233 1.82 5.54 28.70
C LEU A 233 2.05 4.49 29.81
N GLU A 234 2.52 4.89 30.99
CA GLU A 234 2.66 3.96 32.13
C GLU A 234 1.35 3.35 32.58
N ASN A 235 0.22 4.05 32.42
CA ASN A 235 -1.08 3.50 32.77
C ASN A 235 -1.65 2.53 31.70
N GLN A 236 -1.09 2.52 30.50
CA GLN A 236 -1.53 1.66 29.40
C GLN A 236 -0.84 0.29 29.37
N TYR A 237 0.27 0.13 30.10
CA TYR A 237 1.11 -1.07 30.11
C TYR A 237 1.26 -1.61 31.54
#